data_AF-A0A7C6CVV4-F1
#
_entry.id   AF-A0A7C6CVV4-F1
#
_cell.length_a   1.000
_cell.length_b   1.000
_cell.length_c   1.000
_cell.angle_alpha   90.00
_cell.angle_beta   90.00
_cell.angle_gamma   90.00
#
_symmetry.space_group_name_H-M   'P 1'
#
loop_
_entity.id
_entity.type
_entity.pdbx_description
1 polymer ?
#
loop_
_entity_poly.entity_id
_entity_poly.type
_entity_poly.pdbx_seq_one_letter_code
_entity_poly.pdbx_strand_id
1 'polypeptide(L)'
;MKILRAIGGFFVRIWRWIKETAWIQPLLIVGAIFAVIFSIPYIIDGVKGMFDESDAANKYFSKYQLSLKNADVIPDGKTIGTSEVDELFSCLDENNSDEVVASYGDRFFLAFVVKDSAPCKELYGGLKTFQEKWSSNNAEFSNLEGKFKLYTIYTDSVSKVDDETNLFDQVWLNHYSVFETLSSGYLKDTFYARNKDYNQSNYESAFVSDKLDSCPMSAPLVMYFDYTDDNLVTNQKVKGLSDIIFSVDGSSELDKARTLRDCWSHTGIFGEIKPTTN
;
A
#
# COMPACT_ATOMS: atom_id res chain seq x y z
N MET A 1 31.02 23.49 -19.70
CA MET A 1 31.64 22.14 -19.78
C MET A 1 32.82 21.89 -18.82
N LYS A 2 33.36 22.87 -18.08
CA LYS A 2 34.49 22.64 -17.14
C LYS A 2 34.06 22.17 -15.73
N ILE A 3 32.85 22.52 -15.30
CA ILE A 3 32.34 22.24 -13.93
C ILE A 3 31.94 20.75 -13.75
N LEU A 4 31.25 20.15 -14.73
CA LEU A 4 30.86 18.73 -14.66
C LEU A 4 32.07 17.77 -14.66
N ARG A 5 33.15 18.11 -15.38
CA ARG A 5 34.43 17.37 -15.34
C ARG A 5 35.16 17.50 -14.00
N ALA A 6 35.06 18.66 -13.34
CA ALA A 6 35.66 18.89 -12.02
C ALA A 6 34.94 18.08 -10.92
N ILE A 7 33.60 18.02 -10.99
CA ILE A 7 32.77 17.24 -10.06
C ILE A 7 33.02 15.73 -10.26
N GLY A 8 33.06 15.26 -11.51
CA GLY A 8 33.38 13.85 -11.80
C GLY A 8 34.76 13.40 -11.29
N GLY A 9 35.77 14.27 -11.35
CA GLY A 9 37.11 13.97 -10.83
C GLY A 9 37.18 13.84 -9.31
N PHE A 10 36.31 14.55 -8.58
CA PHE A 10 36.21 14.48 -7.12
C PHE A 10 35.62 13.13 -6.66
N PHE A 11 34.53 12.69 -7.29
CA PHE A 11 33.89 11.41 -6.96
C PHE A 11 34.76 10.20 -7.33
N VAL A 12 35.49 10.24 -8.44
CA VAL A 12 36.41 9.16 -8.83
C VAL A 12 37.57 9.01 -7.84
N ARG A 13 38.07 10.12 -7.27
CA ARG A 13 39.10 10.09 -6.23
C ARG A 13 38.58 9.51 -4.91
N ILE A 14 37.37 9.90 -4.50
CA ILE A 14 36.71 9.36 -3.30
C ILE A 14 36.45 7.85 -3.47
N TRP A 15 35.95 7.44 -4.65
CA TRP A 15 35.69 6.03 -4.97
C TRP A 15 36.96 5.17 -4.91
N ARG A 16 38.08 5.67 -5.44
CA ARG A 16 39.36 4.95 -5.40
C ARG A 16 39.92 4.84 -3.99
N TRP A 17 39.80 5.90 -3.18
CA TRP A 17 40.21 5.90 -1.77
C TRP A 17 39.39 4.92 -0.92
N ILE A 18 38.07 4.86 -1.14
CA ILE A 18 37.17 3.88 -0.51
C ILE A 18 37.58 2.44 -0.85
N LYS A 19 37.96 2.18 -2.11
CA LYS A 19 38.31 0.83 -2.58
C LYS A 19 39.63 0.32 -2.02
N GLU A 20 40.59 1.20 -1.76
CA GLU A 20 41.95 0.84 -1.31
C GLU A 20 42.07 0.64 0.21
N THR A 21 41.00 0.90 0.98
CA THR A 21 41.07 0.85 2.45
C THR A 21 40.11 -0.20 3.04
N ALA A 22 40.62 -1.41 3.32
CA ALA A 22 39.82 -2.59 3.69
C ALA A 22 38.92 -2.42 4.93
N TRP A 23 39.32 -1.61 5.91
CA TRP A 23 38.51 -1.33 7.11
C TRP A 23 37.28 -0.43 6.88
N ILE A 24 37.18 0.22 5.72
CA ILE A 24 36.05 1.12 5.38
C ILE A 24 34.87 0.33 4.83
N GLN A 25 35.06 -0.90 4.35
CA GLN A 25 33.97 -1.72 3.79
C GLN A 25 32.83 -1.98 4.78
N PRO A 26 33.06 -2.37 6.05
CA PRO A 26 31.98 -2.51 7.03
C PRO A 26 31.33 -1.16 7.38
N LEU A 27 32.13 -0.10 7.49
CA LEU A 27 31.63 1.25 7.80
C LEU A 27 30.74 1.80 6.67
N LEU A 28 31.02 1.43 5.41
CA LEU A 28 30.28 1.90 4.24
C LEU A 28 28.95 1.17 4.08
N ILE A 29 28.87 -0.11 4.44
CA ILE A 29 27.59 -0.84 4.53
C ILE A 29 26.72 -0.19 5.61
N VAL A 30 27.29 0.05 6.80
CA VAL A 30 26.57 0.73 7.89
C VAL A 30 26.17 2.16 7.49
N GLY A 31 27.06 2.91 6.85
CA GLY A 31 26.81 4.26 6.34
C GLY A 31 25.76 4.30 5.24
N ALA A 32 25.68 3.29 4.36
CA ALA A 32 24.65 3.18 3.34
C ALA A 32 23.28 2.86 3.96
N ILE A 33 23.24 1.96 4.95
CA ILE A 33 22.01 1.67 5.70
C ILE A 33 21.52 2.92 6.46
N PHE A 34 22.42 3.62 7.15
CA PHE A 34 22.08 4.89 7.80
C PHE A 34 21.72 5.99 6.79
N ALA A 35 22.36 6.06 5.62
CA ALA A 35 21.99 7.03 4.59
C ALA A 35 20.60 6.74 3.99
N VAL A 36 20.22 5.48 3.83
CA VAL A 36 18.85 5.09 3.45
C VAL A 36 17.88 5.47 4.55
N ILE A 37 18.19 5.17 5.82
CA ILE A 37 17.32 5.49 6.96
C ILE A 37 17.19 7.01 7.19
N PHE A 38 18.28 7.77 7.07
CA PHE A 38 18.29 9.23 7.22
C PHE A 38 17.84 9.97 5.95
N SER A 39 17.81 9.36 4.76
CA SER A 39 17.23 9.99 3.57
C SER A 39 15.70 9.92 3.54
N ILE A 40 15.08 9.03 4.31
CA ILE A 40 13.63 8.99 4.49
C ILE A 40 13.08 10.35 4.96
N PRO A 41 13.66 11.04 5.98
CA PRO A 41 13.23 12.39 6.31
C PRO A 41 13.65 13.48 5.31
N TYR A 42 14.78 13.37 4.60
CA TYR A 42 15.21 14.43 3.66
C TYR A 42 14.50 14.42 2.29
N ILE A 43 13.94 13.30 1.86
CA ILE A 43 12.99 13.27 0.73
C ILE A 43 11.73 14.09 1.06
N ILE A 44 11.43 14.32 2.35
CA ILE A 44 10.25 15.07 2.81
C ILE A 44 10.46 16.60 2.67
N ASP A 45 11.69 17.11 2.63
CA ASP A 45 11.96 18.56 2.56
C ASP A 45 12.23 19.09 1.14
N GLY A 46 12.70 18.27 0.21
CA GLY A 46 12.96 18.68 -1.19
C GLY A 46 11.70 18.95 -2.03
N VAL A 47 10.52 18.65 -1.48
CA VAL A 47 9.22 18.62 -2.16
C VAL A 47 8.29 19.69 -1.57
N LYS A 48 8.83 20.79 -1.03
CA LYS A 48 8.02 21.92 -0.50
C LYS A 48 7.80 23.07 -1.49
N GLY A 49 8.40 23.03 -2.69
CA GLY A 49 8.51 24.23 -3.54
C GLY A 49 7.87 24.21 -4.93
N MET A 50 7.17 23.15 -5.36
CA MET A 50 6.79 23.02 -6.78
C MET A 50 5.47 22.29 -7.03
N PHE A 51 4.42 22.54 -6.22
CA PHE A 51 3.22 21.70 -6.22
C PHE A 51 1.93 22.51 -6.48
N ASP A 52 1.37 22.36 -7.67
CA ASP A 52 -0.05 22.62 -7.93
C ASP A 52 -0.91 21.63 -7.15
N GLU A 53 -1.84 22.14 -6.33
CA GLU A 53 -2.74 21.36 -5.47
C GLU A 53 -3.66 20.39 -6.23
N SER A 54 -3.92 20.67 -7.52
CA SER A 54 -4.82 19.85 -8.35
C SER A 54 -4.35 18.40 -8.53
N ASP A 55 -3.04 18.16 -8.36
CA ASP A 55 -2.36 16.88 -8.63
C ASP A 55 -1.75 16.23 -7.37
N ALA A 56 -2.02 16.80 -6.20
CA ALA A 56 -1.39 16.38 -4.94
C ALA A 56 -1.70 14.93 -4.56
N ALA A 57 -2.93 14.47 -4.79
CA ALA A 57 -3.35 13.10 -4.50
C ALA A 57 -2.61 12.08 -5.37
N ASN A 58 -2.54 12.30 -6.69
CA ASN A 58 -1.81 11.42 -7.61
C ASN A 58 -0.32 11.35 -7.27
N LYS A 59 0.29 12.48 -6.93
CA LYS A 59 1.70 12.53 -6.51
C LYS A 59 1.92 11.82 -5.18
N TYR A 60 0.99 11.96 -4.25
CA TYR A 60 1.04 11.25 -2.97
C TYR A 60 0.97 9.75 -3.18
N PHE A 61 -0.02 9.25 -3.92
CA PHE A 61 -0.19 7.82 -4.12
C PHE A 61 0.93 7.21 -4.97
N SER A 62 1.40 7.89 -6.01
CA SER A 62 2.52 7.40 -6.84
C SER A 62 3.84 7.25 -6.07
N LYS A 63 4.05 8.01 -4.97
CA LYS A 63 5.20 7.82 -4.06
C LYS A 63 5.22 6.43 -3.41
N TYR A 64 4.05 5.83 -3.20
CA TYR A 64 3.86 4.55 -2.51
C TYR A 64 3.45 3.43 -3.47
N GLN A 65 3.48 3.70 -4.77
CA GLN A 65 2.96 2.78 -5.78
C GLN A 65 3.81 1.53 -5.91
N LEU A 66 3.15 0.38 -5.81
CA LEU A 66 3.69 -0.89 -6.28
C LEU A 66 3.56 -0.96 -7.80
N SER A 67 4.64 -1.36 -8.44
CA SER A 67 4.74 -1.44 -9.89
C SER A 67 3.93 -2.62 -10.44
N LEU A 68 2.99 -2.32 -11.33
CA LEU A 68 2.33 -3.29 -12.22
C LEU A 68 3.11 -3.57 -13.52
N LYS A 69 4.29 -2.95 -13.69
CA LYS A 69 5.17 -3.28 -14.81
C LYS A 69 5.44 -4.79 -14.75
N ASN A 70 5.38 -5.47 -15.90
CA ASN A 70 5.51 -6.92 -16.04
C ASN A 70 4.24 -7.73 -15.71
N ALA A 71 3.12 -7.10 -15.35
CA ALA A 71 1.82 -7.78 -15.23
C ALA A 71 1.16 -8.11 -16.59
N ASP A 72 1.81 -7.73 -17.70
CA ASP A 72 1.34 -7.99 -19.06
C ASP A 72 1.33 -9.49 -19.41
N VAL A 73 0.23 -9.94 -20.00
CA VAL A 73 0.19 -11.21 -20.75
C VAL A 73 0.48 -10.90 -22.22
N ILE A 74 1.59 -11.41 -22.76
CA ILE A 74 1.82 -11.38 -24.23
C ILE A 74 0.84 -12.37 -24.88
N PRO A 75 0.32 -12.07 -26.10
CA PRO A 75 -0.54 -12.95 -26.91
C PRO A 75 -0.11 -14.42 -27.10
N ASP A 76 1.11 -14.79 -26.72
CA ASP A 76 1.68 -16.15 -26.88
C ASP A 76 1.70 -16.97 -25.57
N GLY A 77 0.94 -16.57 -24.55
CA GLY A 77 0.78 -17.35 -23.31
C GLY A 77 2.04 -17.45 -22.44
N LYS A 78 2.99 -16.52 -22.61
CA LYS A 78 4.17 -16.39 -21.75
C LYS A 78 4.13 -15.06 -21.00
N THR A 79 4.04 -15.15 -19.68
CA THR A 79 4.12 -14.04 -18.74
C THR A 79 5.47 -13.33 -18.86
N ILE A 80 5.48 -12.01 -19.02
CA ILE A 80 6.73 -11.24 -19.00
C ILE A 80 7.13 -11.00 -17.55
N GLY A 81 7.62 -12.02 -16.84
CA GLY A 81 8.11 -11.87 -15.47
C GLY A 81 7.02 -11.55 -14.43
N THR A 82 7.48 -11.24 -13.21
CA THR A 82 6.65 -11.02 -12.02
C THR A 82 6.65 -9.51 -11.71
N SER A 83 5.48 -8.92 -11.44
CA SER A 83 5.35 -7.52 -11.02
C SER A 83 5.40 -7.41 -9.49
N GLU A 84 5.70 -6.23 -8.92
CA GLU A 84 5.74 -6.07 -7.44
C GLU A 84 4.37 -6.34 -6.80
N VAL A 85 3.29 -6.08 -7.53
CA VAL A 85 1.93 -6.39 -7.10
C VAL A 85 1.68 -7.90 -7.17
N ASP A 86 2.16 -8.56 -8.21
CA ASP A 86 2.06 -10.01 -8.38
C ASP A 86 2.85 -10.76 -7.30
N GLU A 87 4.04 -10.26 -6.92
CA GLU A 87 4.84 -10.77 -5.79
C GLU A 87 4.08 -10.65 -4.46
N LEU A 88 3.48 -9.48 -4.21
CA LEU A 88 2.68 -9.26 -3.00
C LEU A 88 1.54 -10.27 -2.90
N PHE A 89 0.73 -10.40 -3.96
CA PHE A 89 -0.41 -11.32 -3.93
C PHE A 89 0.00 -12.80 -3.92
N SER A 90 1.12 -13.16 -4.55
CA SER A 90 1.70 -14.51 -4.44
C SER A 90 2.04 -14.85 -2.99
N CYS A 91 2.68 -13.93 -2.26
CA CYS A 91 2.98 -14.12 -0.84
C CYS A 91 1.71 -14.28 0.02
N LEU A 92 0.64 -13.55 -0.33
CA LEU A 92 -0.65 -13.65 0.35
C LEU A 92 -1.35 -14.99 0.07
N ASP A 93 -1.35 -15.45 -1.18
CA ASP A 93 -1.97 -16.72 -1.60
C ASP A 93 -1.25 -17.93 -0.96
N GLU A 94 0.08 -17.91 -0.96
CA GLU A 94 0.92 -18.95 -0.35
C GLU A 94 0.93 -18.90 1.19
N ASN A 95 0.25 -17.92 1.80
CA ASN A 95 0.22 -17.71 3.25
C ASN A 95 1.62 -17.57 3.87
N ASN A 96 2.53 -16.93 3.14
CA ASN A 96 3.94 -16.76 3.48
C ASN A 96 4.17 -15.46 4.28
N SER A 97 3.70 -15.47 5.54
CA SER A 97 3.76 -14.30 6.42
C SER A 97 5.17 -13.76 6.65
N ASP A 98 6.17 -14.64 6.75
CA ASP A 98 7.56 -14.23 6.98
C ASP A 98 8.10 -13.40 5.81
N GLU A 99 7.78 -13.78 4.58
CA GLU A 99 8.17 -13.04 3.38
C GLU A 99 7.43 -11.70 3.26
N VAL A 100 6.14 -11.66 3.62
CA VAL A 100 5.40 -10.39 3.66
C VAL A 100 6.00 -9.44 4.68
N VAL A 101 6.32 -9.93 5.89
CA VAL A 101 6.93 -9.11 6.95
C VAL A 101 8.31 -8.61 6.54
N ALA A 102 9.12 -9.45 5.89
CA ALA A 102 10.45 -9.08 5.42
C ALA A 102 10.41 -8.00 4.32
N SER A 103 9.48 -8.12 3.36
CA SER A 103 9.42 -7.25 2.19
C SER A 103 8.58 -5.98 2.40
N TYR A 104 7.46 -6.10 3.11
CA TYR A 104 6.47 -5.03 3.25
C TYR A 104 6.36 -4.52 4.70
N GLY A 105 6.59 -5.37 5.69
CA GLY A 105 6.56 -5.02 7.10
C GLY A 105 5.53 -5.78 7.91
N ASP A 106 5.67 -5.66 9.23
CA ASP A 106 4.73 -6.17 10.22
C ASP A 106 3.37 -5.48 10.16
N ARG A 107 3.32 -4.16 9.89
CA ARG A 107 2.06 -3.40 9.75
C ARG A 107 2.11 -2.46 8.55
N PHE A 108 1.07 -2.46 7.73
CA PHE A 108 0.96 -1.54 6.59
C PHE A 108 -0.48 -1.40 6.07
N PHE A 109 -0.74 -0.27 5.41
CA PHE A 109 -1.92 -0.10 4.57
C PHE A 109 -1.61 -0.46 3.12
N LEU A 110 -2.57 -1.10 2.45
CA LEU A 110 -2.61 -1.30 1.01
C LEU A 110 -3.81 -0.58 0.44
N ALA A 111 -3.60 0.48 -0.34
CA ALA A 111 -4.65 1.30 -0.91
C ALA A 111 -4.79 1.09 -2.42
N PHE A 112 -5.96 0.64 -2.85
CA PHE A 112 -6.36 0.59 -4.25
C PHE A 112 -6.92 1.94 -4.65
N VAL A 113 -6.40 2.53 -5.71
CA VAL A 113 -6.73 3.89 -6.14
C VAL A 113 -6.92 3.95 -7.65
N VAL A 114 -7.68 4.95 -8.09
CA VAL A 114 -7.86 5.30 -9.50
C VAL A 114 -7.31 6.70 -9.70
N LYS A 115 -6.59 6.91 -10.80
CA LYS A 115 -6.01 8.20 -11.13
C LYS A 115 -7.11 9.24 -11.33
N ASP A 116 -6.86 10.46 -10.88
CA ASP A 116 -7.77 11.61 -11.08
C ASP A 116 -9.19 11.43 -10.50
N SER A 117 -9.38 10.47 -9.57
CA SER A 117 -10.65 10.18 -8.91
C SER A 117 -10.92 11.10 -7.72
N ALA A 118 -12.10 11.73 -7.67
CA ALA A 118 -12.50 12.60 -6.55
C ALA A 118 -12.56 11.85 -5.20
N PRO A 119 -13.15 10.64 -5.11
CA PRO A 119 -13.03 9.79 -3.92
C PRO A 119 -11.57 9.52 -3.49
N CYS A 120 -10.64 9.33 -4.44
CA CYS A 120 -9.22 9.14 -4.10
C CYS A 120 -8.59 10.42 -3.51
N LYS A 121 -9.03 11.61 -3.92
CA LYS A 121 -8.59 12.89 -3.31
C LYS A 121 -9.04 12.99 -1.85
N GLU A 122 -10.22 12.49 -1.54
CA GLU A 122 -10.71 12.42 -0.16
C GLU A 122 -9.92 11.46 0.72
N LEU A 123 -9.61 10.27 0.20
CA LEU A 123 -8.73 9.31 0.87
C LEU A 123 -7.35 9.92 1.14
N TYR A 124 -6.79 10.63 0.15
CA TYR A 124 -5.51 11.32 0.27
C TYR A 124 -5.48 12.28 1.48
N GLY A 125 -6.50 13.12 1.65
CA GLY A 125 -6.56 14.07 2.78
C GLY A 125 -6.50 13.37 4.15
N GLY A 126 -7.20 12.24 4.29
CA GLY A 126 -7.17 11.41 5.50
C GLY A 126 -5.80 10.77 5.76
N LEU A 127 -5.23 10.08 4.76
CA LEU A 127 -3.92 9.41 4.88
C LEU A 127 -2.78 10.39 5.15
N LYS A 128 -2.75 11.52 4.43
CA LYS A 128 -1.77 12.59 4.64
C LYS A 128 -1.87 13.16 6.05
N THR A 129 -3.07 13.50 6.49
CA THR A 129 -3.29 14.04 7.83
C THR A 129 -2.86 13.04 8.90
N PHE A 130 -3.21 11.75 8.73
CA PHE A 130 -2.78 10.70 9.64
C PHE A 130 -1.24 10.60 9.71
N GLN A 131 -0.58 10.54 8.56
CA GLN A 131 0.89 10.49 8.47
C GLN A 131 1.56 11.71 9.13
N GLU A 132 1.04 12.93 8.88
CA GLU A 132 1.58 14.18 9.44
C GLU A 132 1.37 14.26 10.96
N LYS A 133 0.20 13.88 11.46
CA LYS A 133 -0.10 13.86 12.91
C LYS A 133 0.71 12.82 13.65
N TRP A 134 0.88 11.64 13.05
CA TRP A 134 1.80 10.63 13.56
C TRP A 134 3.23 11.18 13.65
N SER A 135 3.75 11.71 12.54
CA SER A 135 5.16 12.15 12.46
C SER A 135 5.48 13.34 13.36
N SER A 136 4.48 14.14 13.70
CA SER A 136 4.61 15.30 14.59
C SER A 136 4.47 14.94 16.08
N ASN A 137 4.38 13.65 16.44
CA ASN A 137 4.13 13.18 17.81
C ASN A 137 2.92 13.88 18.45
N ASN A 138 1.87 14.12 17.67
CA ASN A 138 0.63 14.69 18.20
C ASN A 138 0.05 13.77 19.28
N ALA A 139 -0.36 14.30 20.44
CA ALA A 139 -0.83 13.48 21.58
C ALA A 139 -1.93 12.45 21.23
N GLU A 140 -2.78 12.76 20.24
CA GLU A 140 -3.88 11.90 19.80
C GLU A 140 -3.42 10.75 18.86
N PHE A 141 -2.25 10.90 18.24
CA PHE A 141 -1.65 9.97 17.27
C PHE A 141 -0.27 9.46 17.74
N SER A 142 0.20 9.94 18.89
CA SER A 142 1.39 9.49 19.58
C SER A 142 1.07 8.20 20.32
N ASN A 143 2.05 7.32 20.47
CA ASN A 143 1.94 5.97 21.06
C ASN A 143 1.34 4.91 20.13
N LEU A 144 1.15 5.20 18.84
CA LEU A 144 0.87 4.16 17.87
C LEU A 144 2.14 3.33 17.65
N GLU A 145 2.01 2.02 17.77
CA GLU A 145 3.11 1.09 17.57
C GLU A 145 3.48 0.94 16.10
N GLY A 146 4.76 0.69 15.83
CA GLY A 146 5.28 0.49 14.49
C GLY A 146 5.60 1.80 13.75
N LYS A 147 5.72 1.70 12.43
CA LYS A 147 5.97 2.84 11.54
C LYS A 147 4.84 2.91 10.52
N PHE A 148 4.35 4.12 10.26
CA PHE A 148 3.40 4.32 9.16
C PHE A 148 3.99 3.79 7.84
N LYS A 149 3.30 2.82 7.24
CA LYS A 149 3.62 2.24 5.94
C LYS A 149 2.37 2.20 5.08
N LEU A 150 2.54 2.59 3.82
CA LEU A 150 1.49 2.62 2.82
C LEU A 150 2.07 2.07 1.53
N TYR A 151 1.30 1.21 0.89
CA TYR A 151 1.49 0.75 -0.48
C TYR A 151 0.24 1.09 -1.27
N THR A 152 0.41 1.46 -2.54
CA THR A 152 -0.73 1.81 -3.41
C THR A 152 -0.71 0.99 -4.68
N ILE A 153 -1.90 0.65 -5.17
CA ILE A 153 -2.10 -0.05 -6.44
C ILE A 153 -3.07 0.77 -7.27
N TYR A 154 -2.65 1.19 -8.46
CA TYR A 154 -3.52 1.88 -9.41
C TYR A 154 -4.31 0.87 -10.23
N THR A 155 -5.61 0.74 -9.96
CA THR A 155 -6.48 -0.26 -10.59
C THR A 155 -6.90 0.10 -12.02
N ASP A 156 -6.64 1.33 -12.44
CA ASP A 156 -6.85 1.86 -13.79
C ASP A 156 -5.57 1.87 -14.64
N SER A 157 -4.54 1.14 -14.22
CA SER A 157 -3.28 1.04 -14.98
C SER A 157 -3.47 0.23 -16.25
N VAL A 158 -3.28 0.87 -17.40
CA VAL A 158 -3.29 0.21 -18.72
C VAL A 158 -1.88 -0.15 -19.18
N SER A 159 -1.78 -1.22 -19.98
CA SER A 159 -0.51 -1.60 -20.59
C SER A 159 -0.01 -0.51 -21.54
N LYS A 160 1.32 -0.39 -21.65
CA LYS A 160 1.96 0.49 -22.63
C LYS A 160 2.14 -0.18 -23.99
N VAL A 161 1.96 -1.51 -24.05
CA VAL A 161 2.09 -2.32 -25.26
C VAL A 161 0.72 -2.52 -25.91
N ASP A 162 -0.32 -2.63 -25.09
CA ASP A 162 -1.71 -2.78 -25.50
C ASP A 162 -2.62 -1.88 -24.63
N ASP A 163 -3.02 -0.74 -25.15
CA ASP A 163 -3.78 0.27 -24.39
C ASP A 163 -5.20 -0.17 -24.02
N GLU A 164 -5.67 -1.32 -24.54
CA GLU A 164 -6.93 -1.95 -24.16
C GLU A 164 -6.79 -2.87 -22.94
N THR A 165 -5.57 -3.32 -22.61
CA THR A 165 -5.34 -4.25 -21.50
C THR A 165 -5.16 -3.51 -20.17
N ASN A 166 -6.09 -3.73 -19.23
CA ASN A 166 -5.92 -3.34 -17.84
C ASN A 166 -4.97 -4.32 -17.13
N LEU A 167 -3.87 -3.80 -16.59
CA LEU A 167 -2.83 -4.58 -15.92
C LEU A 167 -3.28 -5.15 -14.57
N PHE A 168 -4.12 -4.42 -13.85
CA PHE A 168 -4.61 -4.88 -12.55
C PHE A 168 -5.63 -6.01 -12.70
N ASP A 169 -6.44 -6.01 -13.76
CA ASP A 169 -7.35 -7.11 -14.06
C ASP A 169 -6.59 -8.44 -14.25
N GLN A 170 -5.38 -8.41 -14.83
CA GLN A 170 -4.52 -9.60 -14.95
C GLN A 170 -4.05 -10.11 -13.59
N VAL A 171 -3.62 -9.21 -12.70
CA VAL A 171 -3.25 -9.59 -11.31
C VAL A 171 -4.46 -10.18 -10.59
N TRP A 172 -5.62 -9.56 -10.72
CA TRP A 172 -6.86 -10.04 -10.10
C TRP A 172 -7.21 -11.45 -10.58
N LEU A 173 -7.08 -11.73 -11.88
CA LEU A 173 -7.30 -13.07 -12.44
C LEU A 173 -6.28 -14.10 -11.94
N ASN A 174 -4.99 -13.74 -11.90
CA ASN A 174 -3.94 -14.65 -11.44
C ASN A 174 -4.08 -15.01 -9.96
N HIS A 175 -4.59 -14.08 -9.14
CA HIS A 175 -4.72 -14.21 -7.69
C HIS A 175 -6.18 -14.28 -7.24
N TYR A 176 -7.06 -14.79 -8.10
CA TYR A 176 -8.50 -14.82 -7.87
C TYR A 176 -8.88 -15.51 -6.54
N SER A 177 -8.13 -16.52 -6.10
CA SER A 177 -8.29 -17.21 -4.80
C SER A 177 -8.19 -16.26 -3.60
N VAL A 178 -7.29 -15.29 -3.65
CA VAL A 178 -7.14 -14.26 -2.63
C VAL A 178 -8.40 -13.40 -2.62
N PHE A 179 -8.84 -12.91 -3.78
CA PHE A 179 -10.03 -12.06 -3.88
C PHE A 179 -11.34 -12.79 -3.56
N GLU A 180 -11.46 -14.08 -3.89
CA GLU A 180 -12.57 -14.95 -3.48
C GLU A 180 -12.59 -15.14 -1.96
N THR A 181 -11.42 -15.24 -1.33
CA THR A 181 -11.34 -15.27 0.13
C THR A 181 -11.85 -13.97 0.74
N LEU A 182 -11.56 -12.82 0.12
CA LEU A 182 -12.06 -11.53 0.57
C LEU A 182 -13.59 -11.41 0.43
N SER A 183 -14.21 -12.06 -0.56
CA SER A 183 -15.66 -12.04 -0.75
C SER A 183 -16.42 -13.05 0.13
N SER A 184 -15.84 -14.22 0.42
CA SER A 184 -16.56 -15.41 0.92
C SER A 184 -16.98 -15.41 2.39
N GLY A 185 -17.10 -14.23 3.04
CA GLY A 185 -17.67 -14.12 4.38
C GLY A 185 -16.83 -14.72 5.52
N TYR A 186 -15.67 -15.33 5.23
CA TYR A 186 -14.62 -15.62 6.23
C TYR A 186 -14.12 -14.36 6.93
N LEU A 187 -14.43 -13.19 6.35
CA LEU A 187 -14.17 -11.90 6.95
C LEU A 187 -15.15 -11.49 8.07
N LYS A 188 -16.12 -12.33 8.44
CA LYS A 188 -17.14 -11.96 9.43
C LYS A 188 -16.67 -12.01 10.89
N ASP A 189 -15.69 -12.84 11.21
CA ASP A 189 -15.38 -13.17 12.61
C ASP A 189 -14.16 -12.42 13.17
N THR A 190 -13.41 -11.69 12.32
CA THR A 190 -12.09 -11.16 12.71
C THR A 190 -11.75 -9.77 12.19
N PHE A 191 -12.63 -9.12 11.41
CA PHE A 191 -12.29 -7.89 10.68
C PHE A 191 -13.10 -6.68 11.16
N TYR A 192 -12.44 -5.54 11.30
CA TYR A 192 -13.06 -4.24 11.58
C TYR A 192 -13.50 -3.61 10.24
N ALA A 193 -14.60 -4.10 9.69
CA ALA A 193 -15.09 -3.67 8.39
C ALA A 193 -15.93 -2.37 8.52
N ARG A 194 -15.33 -1.22 8.19
CA ARG A 194 -16.03 0.07 8.20
C ARG A 194 -16.65 0.38 6.85
N ASN A 195 -17.94 0.09 6.72
CA ASN A 195 -18.83 0.89 5.91
C ASN A 195 -20.24 0.85 6.51
N LYS A 196 -20.71 1.98 7.03
CA LYS A 196 -22.03 2.13 7.66
C LYS A 196 -23.19 1.73 6.73
N ASP A 197 -22.95 1.74 5.41
CA ASP A 197 -23.95 1.53 4.36
C ASP A 197 -23.75 0.24 3.53
N TYR A 198 -22.73 -0.58 3.80
CA TYR A 198 -22.62 -1.89 3.14
C TYR A 198 -23.41 -2.96 3.91
N ASN A 199 -24.39 -3.57 3.24
CA ASN A 199 -24.99 -4.83 3.67
C ASN A 199 -24.17 -6.01 3.14
N GLN A 200 -24.39 -7.22 3.69
CA GLN A 200 -23.60 -8.41 3.39
C GLN A 200 -23.52 -8.73 1.88
N SER A 201 -24.60 -8.52 1.11
CA SER A 201 -24.57 -8.83 -0.33
C SER A 201 -23.62 -7.93 -1.11
N ASN A 202 -23.40 -6.69 -0.64
CA ASN A 202 -22.50 -5.75 -1.32
C ASN A 202 -21.02 -6.09 -1.08
N TYR A 203 -20.67 -6.72 0.05
CA TYR A 203 -19.31 -7.19 0.33
C TYR A 203 -18.89 -8.32 -0.62
N GLU A 204 -19.76 -9.31 -0.83
CA GLU A 204 -19.50 -10.45 -1.70
C GLU A 204 -19.28 -9.99 -3.15
N SER A 205 -20.10 -9.05 -3.64
CA SER A 205 -19.98 -8.47 -4.98
C SER A 205 -18.81 -7.49 -5.16
N ALA A 206 -18.13 -7.08 -4.09
CA ALA A 206 -17.06 -6.07 -4.18
C ALA A 206 -15.74 -6.65 -4.69
N PHE A 207 -15.52 -7.96 -4.58
CA PHE A 207 -14.26 -8.61 -4.99
C PHE A 207 -14.45 -9.69 -6.06
N VAL A 208 -15.67 -10.21 -6.19
CA VAL A 208 -15.98 -11.30 -7.11
C VAL A 208 -17.20 -10.95 -7.97
N SER A 209 -17.09 -11.26 -9.27
CA SER A 209 -18.12 -11.05 -10.29
C SER A 209 -18.30 -12.35 -11.07
N ASP A 210 -19.54 -12.63 -11.49
CA ASP A 210 -19.89 -13.75 -12.38
C ASP A 210 -19.24 -13.61 -13.77
N LYS A 211 -18.79 -12.40 -14.12
CA LYS A 211 -18.02 -12.09 -15.33
C LYS A 211 -16.56 -11.90 -14.94
N LEU A 212 -15.67 -12.73 -15.49
CA LEU A 212 -14.22 -12.70 -15.28
C LEU A 212 -13.51 -11.64 -16.15
N ASP A 213 -14.26 -10.70 -16.72
CA ASP A 213 -13.74 -9.78 -17.74
C ASP A 213 -13.09 -8.53 -17.12
N SER A 214 -13.35 -8.25 -15.83
CA SER A 214 -12.82 -7.10 -15.10
C SER A 214 -13.00 -7.26 -13.59
N CYS A 215 -12.06 -6.75 -12.80
CA CYS A 215 -12.18 -6.72 -11.35
C CYS A 215 -13.39 -5.85 -10.92
N PRO A 216 -14.35 -6.38 -10.13
CA PRO A 216 -15.54 -5.62 -9.72
C PRO A 216 -15.27 -4.60 -8.61
N MET A 217 -14.06 -4.56 -8.07
CA MET A 217 -13.68 -3.73 -6.95
C MET A 217 -13.76 -2.24 -7.29
N SER A 218 -14.47 -1.50 -6.45
CA SER A 218 -14.56 -0.05 -6.54
C SER A 218 -13.45 0.61 -5.73
N ALA A 219 -12.61 1.41 -6.40
CA ALA A 219 -11.62 2.24 -5.75
C ALA A 219 -12.20 3.62 -5.35
N PRO A 220 -11.73 4.24 -4.24
CA PRO A 220 -10.67 3.76 -3.38
C PRO A 220 -11.11 2.66 -2.42
N LEU A 221 -10.20 1.74 -2.14
CA LEU A 221 -10.35 0.73 -1.09
C LEU A 221 -9.04 0.63 -0.33
N VAL A 222 -9.10 0.52 1.00
CA VAL A 222 -7.90 0.40 1.84
C VAL A 222 -7.99 -0.90 2.63
N MET A 223 -6.97 -1.73 2.49
CA MET A 223 -6.76 -2.89 3.37
C MET A 223 -5.70 -2.53 4.41
N TYR A 224 -5.90 -2.98 5.65
CA TYR A 224 -4.90 -2.90 6.69
C TYR A 224 -4.39 -4.30 6.99
N PHE A 225 -3.07 -4.45 6.96
CA PHE A 225 -2.38 -5.67 7.34
C PHE A 225 -1.62 -5.46 8.66
N ASP A 226 -1.80 -6.40 9.58
CA ASP A 226 -1.13 -6.49 10.87
C ASP A 226 -0.68 -7.94 11.13
N TYR A 227 0.62 -8.17 11.04
CA TYR A 227 1.30 -9.44 11.30
C TYR A 227 1.92 -9.51 12.70
N THR A 228 1.54 -8.63 13.62
CA THR A 228 1.99 -8.74 15.01
C THR A 228 1.30 -9.90 15.71
N ASP A 229 2.06 -10.63 16.54
CA ASP A 229 1.63 -11.90 17.15
C ASP A 229 0.28 -11.80 17.89
N ASP A 230 -0.01 -10.63 18.49
CA ASP A 230 -1.22 -10.38 19.27
C ASP A 230 -2.50 -10.32 18.41
N ASN A 231 -2.37 -10.02 17.10
CA ASN A 231 -3.48 -9.81 16.18
C ASN A 231 -3.54 -10.85 15.04
N LEU A 232 -2.57 -11.75 14.96
CA LEU A 232 -2.53 -12.81 13.95
C LEU A 232 -3.57 -13.90 14.23
N VAL A 233 -4.57 -14.02 13.36
CA VAL A 233 -5.53 -15.12 13.41
C VAL A 233 -5.01 -16.32 12.64
N THR A 234 -4.76 -17.41 13.36
CA THR A 234 -4.13 -18.64 12.83
C THR A 234 -4.94 -19.38 11.76
N ASN A 235 -6.26 -19.16 11.69
CA ASN A 235 -7.15 -19.82 10.72
C ASN A 235 -7.65 -18.88 9.60
N GLN A 236 -7.06 -17.70 9.43
CA GLN A 236 -7.36 -16.84 8.29
C GLN A 236 -6.70 -17.40 7.01
N LYS A 237 -7.46 -17.39 5.92
CA LYS A 237 -6.98 -17.78 4.59
C LYS A 237 -6.04 -16.75 3.96
N VAL A 238 -6.19 -15.47 4.30
CA VAL A 238 -5.23 -14.40 4.00
C VAL A 238 -4.69 -13.93 5.34
N LYS A 239 -3.54 -14.46 5.74
CA LYS A 239 -2.93 -14.14 7.03
C LYS A 239 -2.57 -12.66 7.13
N GLY A 240 -2.72 -12.11 8.34
CA GLY A 240 -2.33 -10.75 8.67
C GLY A 240 -3.26 -9.69 8.09
N LEU A 241 -4.28 -10.03 7.31
CA LEU A 241 -5.32 -9.06 6.97
C LEU A 241 -6.13 -8.77 8.23
N SER A 242 -6.14 -7.51 8.64
CA SER A 242 -6.90 -7.03 9.80
C SER A 242 -8.20 -6.40 9.34
N ASP A 243 -8.13 -5.45 8.39
CA ASP A 243 -9.28 -4.61 8.04
C ASP A 243 -9.42 -4.33 6.55
N ILE A 244 -10.67 -4.08 6.16
CA ILE A 244 -11.03 -3.57 4.84
C ILE A 244 -11.92 -2.35 5.01
N ILE A 245 -11.50 -1.24 4.44
CA ILE A 245 -12.15 0.06 4.50
C ILE A 245 -12.53 0.46 3.06
N PHE A 246 -13.84 0.47 2.78
CA PHE A 246 -14.38 0.89 1.47
C PHE A 246 -14.57 2.40 1.38
N SER A 247 -14.74 3.07 2.51
CA SER A 247 -14.81 4.52 2.61
C SER A 247 -14.16 4.97 3.92
N VAL A 248 -13.27 5.96 3.83
CA VAL A 248 -12.74 6.58 5.04
C VAL A 248 -13.74 7.63 5.53
N ASP A 249 -14.55 7.22 6.51
CA ASP A 249 -15.59 8.06 7.09
C ASP A 249 -15.00 9.30 7.80
N GLY A 250 -15.68 10.43 7.68
CA GLY A 250 -15.34 11.66 8.39
C GLY A 250 -15.73 12.92 7.62
N SER A 251 -16.24 13.93 8.32
CA SER A 251 -16.57 15.25 7.74
C SER A 251 -15.35 16.12 7.45
N SER A 252 -14.22 15.84 8.09
CA SER A 252 -12.96 16.55 7.93
C SER A 252 -11.81 15.59 7.68
N GLU A 253 -10.68 16.09 7.15
CA GLU A 253 -9.46 15.30 6.97
C GLU A 253 -8.95 14.72 8.31
N LEU A 254 -9.16 15.44 9.42
CA LEU A 254 -8.81 14.96 10.76
C LEU A 254 -9.71 13.80 11.21
N ASP A 255 -11.02 13.87 10.93
CA ASP A 255 -11.94 12.77 11.26
C ASP A 255 -11.60 11.52 10.45
N LYS A 256 -11.25 11.69 9.17
CA LYS A 256 -10.75 10.62 8.31
C LYS A 256 -9.43 10.04 8.82
N ALA A 257 -8.51 10.88 9.31
CA ALA A 257 -7.28 10.43 9.93
C ALA A 257 -7.52 9.65 11.23
N ARG A 258 -8.53 10.05 12.04
CA ARG A 258 -8.94 9.30 13.23
C ARG A 258 -9.47 7.91 12.88
N THR A 259 -10.24 7.79 11.79
CA THR A 259 -10.67 6.49 11.26
C THR A 259 -9.49 5.56 10.99
N LEU A 260 -8.47 6.08 10.30
CA LEU A 260 -7.25 5.31 9.96
C LEU A 260 -6.42 4.98 11.21
N ARG A 261 -6.35 5.90 12.18
CA ARG A 261 -5.73 5.66 13.49
C ARG A 261 -6.44 4.54 14.24
N ASP A 262 -7.76 4.59 14.32
CA ASP A 262 -8.57 3.64 15.07
C ASP A 262 -8.44 2.23 14.48
N CYS A 263 -8.32 2.13 13.14
CA CYS A 263 -7.96 0.90 12.45
C CYS A 263 -6.55 0.43 12.83
N TRP A 264 -5.54 1.30 12.73
CA TRP A 264 -4.16 0.95 13.07
C TRP A 264 -3.97 0.48 14.52
N SER A 265 -4.77 1.02 15.44
CA SER A 265 -4.67 0.74 16.88
C SER A 265 -5.68 -0.27 17.39
N HIS A 266 -6.57 -0.76 16.53
CA HIS A 266 -7.68 -1.65 16.92
C HIS A 266 -8.59 -1.06 18.02
N THR A 267 -8.78 0.28 18.04
CA THR A 267 -9.47 0.98 19.16
C THR A 267 -10.87 1.52 18.84
N GLY A 268 -11.45 1.19 17.68
CA GLY A 268 -12.81 1.60 17.29
C GLY A 268 -13.84 0.46 17.29
N ILE A 269 -15.13 0.82 17.25
CA ILE A 269 -16.23 -0.13 16.97
C ILE A 269 -16.50 -0.09 15.47
N PHE A 270 -16.24 -1.20 14.79
CA PHE A 270 -16.22 -1.28 13.34
C PHE A 270 -17.07 -2.44 12.81
N GLY A 271 -18.31 -2.49 13.28
CA GLY A 271 -19.32 -3.44 12.83
C GLY A 271 -20.09 -4.04 13.99
N GLU A 272 -21.31 -3.54 14.25
CA GLU A 272 -22.37 -4.46 14.64
C GLU A 272 -22.94 -5.02 13.34
N ILE A 273 -22.76 -6.33 13.09
CA ILE A 273 -23.61 -7.03 12.13
C ILE A 273 -25.02 -6.94 12.70
N LYS A 274 -25.84 -6.01 12.23
CA LYS A 274 -27.26 -5.99 12.62
C LYS A 274 -27.85 -7.34 12.21
N PRO A 275 -28.41 -8.12 13.15
CA PRO A 275 -29.12 -9.33 12.78
C PRO A 275 -30.24 -8.92 11.83
N THR A 276 -30.28 -9.54 10.66
CA THR A 276 -31.41 -9.45 9.74
C THR A 276 -32.64 -9.88 10.53
N THR A 277 -33.50 -8.91 10.83
CA THR A 277 -34.83 -9.20 11.36
C THR A 277 -35.63 -9.79 10.21
N ASN A 278 -36.15 -11.00 10.44
CA ASN A 278 -36.93 -11.81 9.51
C ASN A 278 -38.05 -11.05 8.80
#